data_AF-A0A8S3HIT2-F1
#
_entry.id   AF-A0A8S3HIT2-F1
#
_cell.length_a   1.000
_cell.length_b   1.000
_cell.length_c   1.000
_cell.angle_alpha   90.00
_cell.angle_beta   90.00
_cell.angle_gamma   90.00
#
_symmetry.space_group_name_H-M   'P 1'
#
loop_
_entity.id
_entity.type
_entity.pdbx_description
1 polymer ?
#
loop_
_entity_poly.entity_id
_entity_poly.type
_entity_poly.pdbx_seq_one_letter_code
_entity_poly.pdbx_strand_id
1 'polypeptide(L)'
;LTANYVSAIGREGLKLIFEDKFDSSSTLNTSIWNYNYPWGSTYNHQANMIRRQVTTNELGQVKLTAIATRTSNITNLNTGDYGIVNVNYTSGAIYTSSFMTLKRGLTAVSM
;
A
#
# COMPACT_ATOMS: atom_id res chain seq x y z
N LEU A 1 -19.35 28.56 -19.29
CA LEU A 1 -18.74 28.07 -18.03
C LEU A 1 -17.36 27.55 -18.36
N THR A 2 -16.34 28.36 -18.11
CA THR A 2 -14.95 28.07 -18.46
C THR A 2 -14.37 27.19 -17.37
N ALA A 3 -14.04 25.94 -17.68
CA ALA A 3 -13.36 25.06 -16.73
C ALA A 3 -11.87 25.40 -16.74
N ASN A 4 -11.41 26.02 -15.66
CA ASN A 4 -9.99 26.23 -15.40
C ASN A 4 -9.34 24.86 -15.15
N TYR A 5 -8.53 24.40 -16.09
CA TYR A 5 -7.65 23.24 -15.90
C TYR A 5 -6.62 23.59 -14.83
N VAL A 6 -6.78 23.04 -13.62
CA VAL A 6 -5.73 23.05 -12.62
C VAL A 6 -4.76 21.94 -13.02
N SER A 7 -3.62 22.33 -13.60
CA SER A 7 -2.55 21.39 -13.92
C SER A 7 -1.91 20.88 -12.62
N ALA A 8 -2.37 19.74 -12.13
CA ALA A 8 -1.56 18.95 -11.21
C ALA A 8 -0.36 18.41 -12.02
N ILE A 9 0.73 19.19 -12.03
CA ILE A 9 2.03 18.86 -12.63
C ILE A 9 1.94 18.49 -14.12
N GLY A 10 1.63 19.46 -14.97
CA GLY A 10 1.59 19.26 -16.42
C GLY A 10 2.98 19.14 -17.03
N ARG A 11 3.51 17.92 -17.18
CA ARG A 11 4.37 17.66 -18.35
C ARG A 11 3.44 17.63 -19.55
N GLU A 12 3.74 18.43 -20.58
CA GLU A 12 2.92 18.47 -21.79
C GLU A 12 2.66 17.04 -22.32
N GLY A 13 1.39 16.75 -22.62
CA GLY A 13 0.95 15.44 -23.10
C GLY A 13 0.59 14.40 -22.03
N LEU A 14 0.71 14.69 -20.72
CA LEU A 14 0.22 13.79 -19.65
C LEU A 14 -1.11 14.27 -19.06
N LYS A 15 -2.02 13.32 -18.84
CA LYS A 15 -3.29 13.52 -18.14
C LYS A 15 -3.25 12.80 -16.79
N LEU A 16 -3.59 13.51 -15.72
CA LEU A 16 -3.84 12.88 -14.42
C LEU A 16 -5.06 11.95 -14.53
N ILE A 17 -4.85 10.66 -14.26
CA ILE A 17 -5.90 9.63 -14.29
C ILE A 17 -6.28 9.15 -12.88
N PHE A 18 -5.41 9.36 -11.91
CA PHE A 18 -5.60 8.99 -10.52
C PHE A 18 -4.59 9.73 -9.63
N GLU A 19 -5.06 10.19 -8.48
CA GLU A 19 -4.23 10.62 -7.36
C GLU A 19 -4.88 10.15 -6.05
N ASP A 20 -4.04 9.89 -5.05
CA ASP A 20 -4.46 9.85 -3.65
C ASP A 20 -3.49 10.73 -2.87
N LYS A 21 -4.04 11.70 -2.14
CA LYS A 21 -3.25 12.65 -1.35
C LYS A 21 -2.92 12.11 0.03
N PHE A 22 -3.55 11.00 0.44
CA PHE A 22 -3.37 10.38 1.76
C PHE A 22 -3.59 11.35 2.94
N ASP A 23 -4.42 12.36 2.76
CA ASP A 23 -4.71 13.43 3.73
C ASP A 23 -5.67 13.01 4.86
N SER A 24 -6.19 11.78 4.81
CA SER A 24 -7.04 11.24 5.88
C SER A 24 -6.27 11.07 7.20
N SER A 25 -6.87 11.51 8.29
CA SER A 25 -6.20 11.72 9.58
C SER A 25 -5.68 10.47 10.30
N SER A 26 -6.02 9.24 9.87
CA SER A 26 -5.46 8.03 10.49
C SER A 26 -5.69 6.71 9.76
N THR A 27 -6.52 6.67 8.71
CA THR A 27 -6.94 5.40 8.09
C THR A 27 -6.79 5.42 6.58
N LEU A 28 -6.05 4.44 6.06
CA LEU A 28 -5.98 4.14 4.64
C LEU A 28 -7.39 4.03 4.01
N ASN A 29 -7.60 4.70 2.87
CA ASN A 29 -8.85 4.58 2.11
C ASN A 29 -8.95 3.18 1.47
N THR A 30 -9.74 2.31 2.10
CA THR A 30 -9.86 0.90 1.68
C THR A 30 -10.70 0.68 0.42
N SER A 31 -11.32 1.73 -0.13
CA SER A 31 -11.95 1.64 -1.45
C SER A 31 -10.91 1.62 -2.58
N ILE A 32 -9.73 2.20 -2.34
CA ILE A 32 -8.65 2.36 -3.31
C ILE A 32 -7.47 1.44 -2.99
N TRP A 33 -7.15 1.25 -1.71
CA TRP A 33 -5.97 0.52 -1.27
C TRP A 33 -6.32 -0.64 -0.37
N ASN A 34 -5.57 -1.72 -0.48
CA ASN A 34 -5.55 -2.80 0.50
C ASN A 34 -4.31 -2.67 1.39
N TYR A 35 -4.33 -3.25 2.59
CA TYR A 35 -3.27 -3.12 3.60
C TYR A 35 -2.31 -4.33 3.70
N ASN A 36 -2.49 -5.33 2.83
CA ASN A 36 -1.69 -6.55 2.78
C ASN A 36 -1.22 -6.82 1.34
N TYR A 37 -0.95 -8.06 0.96
CA TYR A 37 -0.64 -8.41 -0.43
C TYR A 37 -1.90 -8.89 -1.19
N PRO A 38 -1.88 -8.89 -2.53
CA PRO A 38 -2.98 -9.46 -3.34
C PRO A 38 -3.32 -10.92 -3.00
N TRP A 39 -2.35 -11.67 -2.48
CA TRP A 39 -2.48 -13.08 -2.09
C TRP A 39 -2.66 -13.29 -0.57
N GLY A 40 -2.78 -12.23 0.23
CA GLY A 40 -3.01 -12.30 1.68
C GLY A 40 -1.96 -11.59 2.53
N SER A 41 -1.89 -11.93 3.82
CA SER A 41 -1.04 -11.23 4.78
C SER A 41 0.41 -11.70 4.84
N THR A 42 0.75 -12.83 4.22
CA THR A 42 2.10 -13.37 4.22
C THR A 42 2.30 -14.33 3.05
N TYR A 43 3.54 -14.75 2.79
CA TYR A 43 3.84 -15.68 1.69
C TYR A 43 5.05 -16.57 2.00
N ASN A 44 6.26 -16.12 1.69
CA ASN A 44 7.50 -16.89 1.80
C ASN A 44 8.58 -16.17 2.64
N HIS A 45 8.16 -15.23 3.49
CA HIS A 45 9.04 -14.41 4.31
C HIS A 45 8.57 -14.36 5.76
N GLN A 46 9.41 -13.77 6.62
CA GLN A 46 9.18 -13.77 8.07
C GLN A 46 8.20 -12.71 8.57
N ALA A 47 7.54 -11.95 7.67
CA ALA A 47 6.68 -10.83 8.05
C ALA A 47 5.20 -11.11 7.79
N ASN A 48 4.36 -10.68 8.72
CA ASN A 48 2.90 -10.66 8.61
C ASN A 48 2.40 -9.23 8.37
N MET A 49 1.67 -9.01 7.28
CA MET A 49 1.08 -7.71 6.95
C MET A 49 -0.26 -7.53 7.67
N ILE A 50 -0.37 -6.48 8.49
CA ILE A 50 -1.61 -6.17 9.20
C ILE A 50 -2.00 -4.70 9.03
N ARG A 51 -3.31 -4.43 9.10
CA ARG A 51 -3.87 -3.08 8.93
C ARG A 51 -3.26 -2.05 9.87
N ARG A 52 -2.96 -2.43 11.12
CA ARG A 52 -2.42 -1.51 12.13
C ARG A 52 -1.02 -0.97 11.79
N GLN A 53 -0.30 -1.61 10.87
CA GLN A 53 1.01 -1.13 10.42
C GLN A 53 0.95 -0.19 9.20
N VAL A 54 -0.26 0.16 8.76
CA VAL A 54 -0.51 1.11 7.68
C VAL A 54 -1.31 2.27 8.22
N THR A 55 -0.73 3.47 8.25
CA THR A 55 -1.39 4.68 8.71
C THR A 55 -1.18 5.81 7.70
N THR A 56 -2.16 6.69 7.60
CA THR A 56 -2.06 7.98 6.92
C THR A 56 -2.02 9.10 7.96
N ASN A 57 -1.62 10.30 7.55
CA ASN A 57 -1.65 11.47 8.41
C ASN A 57 -2.18 12.70 7.67
N GLU A 58 -2.49 13.74 8.42
CA GLU A 58 -3.01 15.02 7.88
C GLU A 58 -1.99 15.76 6.99
N LEU A 59 -0.72 15.31 6.97
CA LEU A 59 0.33 15.84 6.10
C LEU A 59 0.38 15.13 4.73
N GLY A 60 -0.55 14.21 4.46
CA GLY A 60 -0.62 13.51 3.17
C GLY A 60 0.40 12.38 3.03
N GLN A 61 0.85 11.79 4.13
CA GLN A 61 1.87 10.75 4.12
C GLN A 61 1.28 9.39 4.45
N VAL A 62 1.70 8.35 3.72
CA VAL A 62 1.53 6.95 4.14
C VAL A 62 2.75 6.53 4.94
N LYS A 63 2.51 6.01 6.14
CA LYS A 63 3.53 5.36 6.96
C LYS A 63 3.27 3.86 7.00
N LEU A 64 4.26 3.11 6.54
CA LEU A 64 4.36 1.66 6.70
C LEU A 64 5.37 1.38 7.81
N THR A 65 4.93 0.68 8.86
CA THR A 65 5.79 0.37 10.01
C THR A 65 6.12 -1.12 10.04
N ALA A 66 7.35 -1.47 10.37
CA ALA A 66 7.78 -2.84 10.61
C ALA A 66 8.26 -2.97 12.06
N ILE A 67 7.87 -4.06 12.73
CA ILE A 67 8.26 -4.36 14.11
C ILE A 67 8.75 -5.81 14.24
N ALA A 68 9.73 -6.02 15.11
CA ALA A 68 10.24 -7.34 15.50
C ALA A 68 9.33 -8.01 16.52
N THR A 69 8.07 -8.20 16.13
CA THR A 69 7.06 -8.83 16.98
C THR A 69 6.13 -9.65 16.12
N ARG A 70 5.90 -10.90 16.56
CA ARG A 70 4.96 -11.82 15.95
C ARG A 70 3.52 -11.45 16.32
N THR A 71 2.60 -11.51 15.36
CA THR A 71 1.17 -11.43 15.66
C THR A 71 0.71 -12.74 16.33
N SER A 72 -0.05 -12.67 17.42
CA SER A 72 -0.36 -13.82 18.32
C SER A 72 -0.95 -15.06 17.64
N ASN A 73 -1.53 -14.92 16.44
CA ASN A 73 -2.32 -15.98 15.80
C ASN A 73 -1.74 -16.45 14.45
N ILE A 74 -0.52 -16.04 14.09
CA ILE A 74 0.09 -16.54 12.85
C ILE A 74 0.82 -17.86 13.10
N THR A 75 0.61 -18.85 12.24
CA THR A 75 1.36 -20.10 12.21
C THR A 75 2.62 -19.94 11.36
N ASN A 76 3.57 -20.86 11.52
CA ASN A 76 4.71 -20.91 10.60
C ASN A 76 4.25 -21.34 9.22
N LEU A 77 4.93 -20.83 8.20
CA LEU A 77 4.55 -21.06 6.81
C LEU A 77 5.38 -22.21 6.27
N ASN A 78 4.73 -23.21 5.69
CA ASN A 78 5.42 -24.17 4.83
C ASN A 78 5.43 -23.60 3.41
N THR A 79 6.62 -23.25 2.94
CA THR A 79 6.83 -22.60 1.63
C THR A 79 7.13 -23.61 0.51
N GLY A 80 6.95 -24.91 0.77
CA GLY A 80 7.34 -25.97 -0.15
C GLY A 80 8.85 -26.04 -0.26
N ASP A 81 9.39 -25.53 -1.36
CA ASP A 81 10.79 -25.67 -1.76
C ASP A 81 11.79 -25.02 -0.78
N TYR A 82 11.36 -24.06 0.03
CA TYR A 82 12.21 -23.38 1.03
C TYR A 82 11.94 -23.83 2.48
N GLY A 83 11.08 -24.85 2.67
CA GLY A 83 10.77 -25.41 3.98
C GLY A 83 9.93 -24.49 4.87
N ILE A 84 10.13 -24.61 6.20
CA ILE A 84 9.35 -23.88 7.20
C ILE A 84 9.96 -22.51 7.45
N VAL A 85 9.15 -21.46 7.27
CA VAL A 85 9.49 -20.07 7.60
C VAL A 85 8.78 -19.64 8.89
N ASN A 86 9.57 -19.16 9.85
CA ASN A 86 9.07 -18.56 11.08
C ASN A 86 8.64 -17.11 10.82
N VAL A 87 7.36 -16.79 11.01
CA VAL A 87 6.83 -15.42 10.87
C VAL A 87 7.07 -14.65 12.16
N ASN A 88 8.21 -13.99 12.27
CA ASN A 88 8.68 -13.32 13.49
C ASN A 88 8.40 -11.81 13.52
N TYR A 89 8.07 -11.23 12.36
CA TYR A 89 7.91 -9.78 12.19
C TYR A 89 6.47 -9.45 11.81
N THR A 90 6.07 -8.22 12.11
CA THR A 90 4.80 -7.66 11.67
C THR A 90 5.09 -6.38 10.91
N SER A 91 4.48 -6.21 9.75
CA SER A 91 4.66 -5.02 8.91
C SER A 91 3.36 -4.60 8.23
N GLY A 92 3.45 -3.62 7.34
CA GLY A 92 2.35 -3.13 6.53
C GLY A 92 2.77 -3.12 5.06
N ALA A 93 1.81 -3.41 4.18
CA ALA A 93 1.96 -3.28 2.74
C ALA A 93 0.77 -2.49 2.21
N ILE A 94 0.91 -1.87 1.04
CA ILE A 94 -0.25 -1.36 0.30
C ILE A 94 -0.19 -1.85 -1.13
N TYR A 95 -1.34 -2.20 -1.68
CA TYR A 95 -1.52 -2.37 -3.11
C TYR A 95 -2.84 -1.76 -3.55
N THR A 96 -2.90 -1.37 -4.80
CA THR A 96 -4.10 -0.81 -5.41
C THR A 96 -5.15 -1.89 -5.50
N SER A 97 -6.36 -1.63 -5.01
CA SER A 97 -7.51 -2.49 -5.28
C SER A 97 -7.73 -2.58 -6.80
N SER A 98 -8.49 -3.59 -7.24
CA SER A 98 -8.78 -3.93 -8.64
C SER A 98 -9.30 -2.77 -9.51
N PHE A 99 -9.56 -1.60 -8.92
CA PHE A 99 -9.94 -0.37 -9.61
C PHE A 99 -8.82 0.25 -10.48
N MET A 100 -7.55 -0.13 -10.30
CA MET A 100 -6.45 0.47 -11.07
C MET A 100 -5.50 -0.57 -11.67
N THR A 101 -5.83 -1.05 -12.88
CA THR A 101 -4.85 -1.73 -13.73
C THR A 101 -4.24 -0.72 -14.68
N LEU A 102 -3.02 -0.27 -14.39
CA LEU A 102 -2.27 0.63 -15.28
C LEU A 102 -1.49 -0.19 -16.31
N LYS A 103 -1.88 -0.11 -17.59
CA LYS A 103 -1.15 -0.78 -18.69
C LYS A 103 0.07 0.02 -19.14
N ARG A 104 -0.03 1.35 -19.11
CA ARG A 104 1.00 2.34 -19.44
C ARG A 104 0.72 3.62 -18.68
N GLY A 105 1.74 4.28 -18.17
CA GLY A 105 1.61 5.53 -17.43
C GLY A 105 2.94 5.96 -16.83
N LEU A 106 2.98 7.18 -16.30
CA LEU A 106 4.08 7.68 -15.49
C LEU A 106 3.59 7.76 -14.05
N THR A 107 4.26 7.05 -13.14
CA THR A 107 4.05 7.23 -11.71
C THR A 107 4.96 8.37 -11.25
N ALA A 108 4.37 9.46 -10.76
CA ALA A 108 5.10 10.53 -10.10
C ALA A 108 4.85 10.44 -8.60
N VAL A 109 5.94 10.51 -7.81
CA VAL A 109 5.88 10.67 -6.35
C VAL A 109 6.40 12.08 -6.07
N SER A 110 5.54 12.98 -5.56
CA SER A 110 6.01 14.25 -5.01
C SER A 110 6.36 14.04 -3.55
N MET A 111 7.63 14.27 -3.18
CA MET A 111 8.11 14.27 -1.81
C MET A 111 8.11 15.69 -1.24
#